data_AF-A0A945KDN2-F1
#
_entry.id   AF-A0A945KDN2-F1
#
_cell.length_a   1.000
_cell.length_b   1.000
_cell.length_c   1.000
_cell.angle_alpha   90.00
_cell.angle_beta   90.00
_cell.angle_gamma   90.00
#
_symmetry.space_group_name_H-M   'P 1'
#
loop_
_entity.id
_entity.type
_entity.pdbx_description
1 polymer ?
#
loop_
_entity_poly.entity_id
_entity_poly.type
_entity_poly.pdbx_seq_one_letter_code
_entity_poly.pdbx_strand_id
1 'polypeptide(L)'
;MKQAFIFPGQGSQSVGMGKALSEAFIPAREVFGAVDEALGQNLSQIMFEGPIDSLTLTENAQPALMAVSLAVMAILEKEGGLNLADAALFVAGHSLGEYSALAAAGAFTIPDAARLLRTRGQAMQAAVPVGKGAMAAILGLDFDAVAALAAEAAEDDVCTAANDNAPGQVVVSGDEAAVTRALALASAQGARRAIMLPVSAPFHCALMAPAADVMANALKEADLLAPKVPLVANIKASAVDDPDEIRTLLVDQVTGMVRWRESVLWMKENGVERLVEVGAGKVLSGLARRIDKELEAVALNTPEEIEAFM
;
A
#
# COMPACT_ATOMS: atom_id res chain seq x y z
N MET A 1 11.72 8.74 20.76
CA MET A 1 11.62 9.38 19.44
C MET A 1 10.19 9.30 18.99
N LYS A 2 9.61 10.36 18.43
CA LYS A 2 8.23 10.34 17.95
C LYS A 2 8.20 9.66 16.58
N GLN A 3 7.38 8.62 16.42
CA GLN A 3 7.42 7.80 15.21
C GLN A 3 6.03 7.51 14.66
N ALA A 4 5.99 7.16 13.38
CA ALA A 4 4.81 6.60 12.72
C ALA A 4 5.17 5.26 12.07
N PHE A 5 4.20 4.36 12.06
CA PHE A 5 4.34 3.03 11.46
C PHE A 5 3.74 3.08 10.06
N ILE A 6 4.56 2.72 9.07
CA ILE A 6 4.18 2.78 7.67
C ILE A 6 4.15 1.39 7.02
N PHE A 7 3.13 1.14 6.22
CA PHE A 7 2.82 -0.20 5.71
C PHE A 7 2.94 -0.25 4.19
N PRO A 8 3.79 -1.14 3.63
CA PRO A 8 4.05 -1.20 2.20
C PRO A 8 2.86 -1.70 1.40
N GLY A 9 2.81 -1.25 0.15
CA GLY A 9 1.81 -1.64 -0.84
C GLY A 9 2.33 -2.58 -1.91
N GLN A 10 1.54 -2.75 -2.97
CA GLN A 10 1.86 -3.63 -4.09
C GLN A 10 3.13 -3.16 -4.82
N GLY A 11 3.96 -4.11 -5.24
CA GLY A 11 5.31 -3.89 -5.75
C GLY A 11 6.41 -4.20 -4.74
N SER A 12 6.08 -4.34 -3.45
CA SER A 12 7.01 -4.75 -2.40
C SER A 12 7.12 -6.27 -2.22
N GLN A 13 6.24 -7.06 -2.86
CA GLN A 13 6.22 -8.51 -2.71
C GLN A 13 7.39 -9.18 -3.42
N SER A 14 7.91 -10.25 -2.81
CA SER A 14 8.93 -11.11 -3.41
C SER A 14 8.73 -12.54 -2.93
N VAL A 15 9.02 -13.53 -3.80
CA VAL A 15 9.01 -14.94 -3.39
C VAL A 15 10.00 -15.13 -2.23
N GLY A 16 9.56 -15.83 -1.18
CA GLY A 16 10.31 -16.04 0.06
C GLY A 16 10.02 -15.02 1.16
N MET A 17 9.26 -13.95 0.89
CA MET A 17 8.94 -12.94 1.92
C MET A 17 8.21 -13.57 3.11
N GLY A 18 8.58 -13.17 4.33
CA GLY A 18 7.96 -13.67 5.57
C GLY A 18 8.39 -15.07 6.00
N LYS A 19 9.07 -15.86 5.15
CA LYS A 19 9.47 -17.24 5.48
C LYS A 19 10.39 -17.30 6.71
N ALA A 20 11.46 -16.51 6.69
CA ALA A 20 12.40 -16.43 7.81
C ALA A 20 11.71 -15.97 9.11
N LEU A 21 10.72 -15.07 9.01
CA LEU A 21 9.94 -14.62 10.17
C LEU A 21 9.09 -15.77 10.75
N SER A 22 8.40 -16.53 9.90
CA SER A 22 7.60 -17.71 10.30
C SER A 22 8.44 -18.83 10.94
N GLU A 23 9.67 -19.00 10.45
CA GLU A 23 10.62 -19.97 10.99
C GLU A 23 11.17 -19.54 12.36
N ALA A 24 11.51 -18.26 12.51
CA ALA A 24 12.11 -17.72 13.72
C ALA A 24 11.10 -17.43 14.85
N PHE A 25 9.89 -16.96 14.53
CA PHE A 25 8.94 -16.43 15.50
C PHE A 25 7.58 -17.12 15.42
N ILE A 26 7.10 -17.64 16.56
CA ILE A 26 5.75 -18.20 16.70
C ILE A 26 4.66 -17.16 16.34
N PRO A 27 4.73 -15.89 16.80
CA PRO A 27 3.75 -14.87 16.43
C PRO A 27 3.56 -14.70 14.92
N ALA A 28 4.65 -14.70 14.15
CA ALA A 28 4.58 -14.59 12.70
C ALA A 28 3.90 -15.81 12.07
N ARG A 29 4.24 -17.02 12.53
CA ARG A 29 3.63 -18.27 12.05
C ARG A 29 2.12 -18.30 12.28
N GLU A 30 1.67 -17.82 13.43
CA GLU A 30 0.24 -17.71 13.77
C GLU A 30 -0.49 -16.75 12.82
N VAL A 31 0.11 -15.61 12.48
CA VAL A 31 -0.48 -14.66 11.52
C VAL A 31 -0.65 -15.29 10.14
N PHE A 32 0.38 -15.95 9.60
CA PHE A 32 0.26 -16.63 8.30
C PHE A 32 -0.80 -17.72 8.33
N GLY A 33 -0.86 -18.52 9.41
CA GLY A 33 -1.89 -19.55 9.58
C GLY A 33 -3.31 -18.97 9.63
N ALA A 34 -3.50 -17.86 10.35
CA ALA A 34 -4.80 -17.18 10.43
C ALA A 34 -5.25 -16.62 9.07
N VAL A 35 -4.31 -16.10 8.26
CA VAL A 35 -4.61 -15.62 6.90
C VAL A 35 -4.97 -16.78 5.98
N ASP A 36 -4.21 -17.88 6.02
CA ASP A 36 -4.50 -19.07 5.20
C ASP A 36 -5.88 -19.66 5.54
N GLU A 37 -6.22 -19.77 6.83
CA GLU A 37 -7.54 -20.22 7.29
C GLU A 37 -8.65 -19.27 6.83
N ALA A 38 -8.45 -17.95 7.01
CA ALA A 38 -9.45 -16.94 6.65
C ALA A 38 -9.78 -16.93 5.15
N LEU A 39 -8.82 -17.30 4.31
CA LEU A 39 -8.95 -17.35 2.85
C LEU A 39 -9.31 -18.74 2.31
N GLY A 40 -9.23 -19.79 3.14
CA GLY A 40 -9.38 -21.18 2.70
C GLY A 40 -8.35 -21.58 1.64
N GLN A 41 -7.17 -20.94 1.65
CA GLN A 41 -6.10 -21.12 0.67
C GLN A 41 -4.76 -21.11 1.41
N ASN A 42 -3.83 -21.98 0.99
CA ASN A 42 -2.44 -21.92 1.44
C ASN A 42 -1.70 -20.78 0.72
N LEU A 43 -2.03 -19.54 1.06
CA LEU A 43 -1.41 -18.34 0.50
C LEU A 43 0.05 -18.24 0.95
N SER A 44 0.36 -18.64 2.18
CA SER A 44 1.73 -18.67 2.69
C SER A 44 2.67 -19.52 1.83
N GLN A 45 2.22 -20.65 1.30
CA GLN A 45 3.01 -21.44 0.34
C GLN A 45 3.32 -20.65 -0.93
N ILE A 46 2.35 -19.93 -1.50
CA ILE A 46 2.58 -19.07 -2.69
C ILE A 46 3.57 -17.95 -2.35
N MET A 47 3.50 -17.38 -1.16
CA MET A 47 4.42 -16.34 -0.69
C MET A 47 5.85 -16.87 -0.56
N PHE A 48 6.02 -18.06 0.00
CA PHE A 48 7.33 -18.62 0.32
C PHE A 48 8.01 -19.29 -0.87
N GLU A 49 7.23 -19.90 -1.77
CA GLU A 49 7.73 -20.78 -2.83
C GLU A 49 7.41 -20.25 -4.24
N GLY A 50 6.45 -19.32 -4.36
CA GLY A 50 6.03 -18.76 -5.65
C GLY A 50 5.08 -19.69 -6.43
N PRO A 51 5.05 -19.57 -7.77
CA PRO A 51 5.87 -18.70 -8.61
C PRO A 51 5.52 -17.21 -8.44
N ILE A 52 6.44 -16.32 -8.83
CA ILE A 52 6.26 -14.86 -8.68
C ILE A 52 5.04 -14.33 -9.43
N ASP A 53 4.70 -14.92 -10.58
CA ASP A 53 3.54 -14.52 -11.37
C ASP A 53 2.24 -14.76 -10.60
N SER A 54 2.13 -15.90 -9.90
CA SER A 54 1.00 -16.19 -9.01
C SER A 54 0.95 -15.26 -7.81
N LEU A 55 2.09 -14.96 -7.20
CA LEU A 55 2.17 -14.04 -6.05
C LEU A 55 1.81 -12.60 -6.44
N THR A 56 2.14 -12.20 -7.67
CA THR A 56 1.91 -10.83 -8.18
C THR A 56 0.48 -10.61 -8.67
N LEU A 57 -0.33 -11.67 -8.82
CA LEU A 57 -1.77 -11.52 -9.00
C LEU A 57 -2.33 -10.72 -7.82
N THR A 58 -3.08 -9.67 -8.14
CA THR A 58 -3.50 -8.67 -7.16
C THR A 58 -4.35 -9.29 -6.04
N GLU A 59 -5.15 -10.31 -6.34
CA GLU A 59 -5.91 -11.08 -5.34
C GLU A 59 -5.04 -11.83 -4.31
N ASN A 60 -3.79 -12.17 -4.66
CA ASN A 60 -2.82 -12.81 -3.78
C ASN A 60 -1.90 -11.76 -3.13
N ALA A 61 -1.36 -10.82 -3.91
CA ALA A 61 -0.39 -9.83 -3.46
C ALA A 61 -0.92 -8.99 -2.29
N GLN A 62 -2.19 -8.57 -2.36
CA GLN A 62 -2.79 -7.74 -1.32
C GLN A 62 -2.83 -8.41 0.06
N PRO A 63 -3.53 -9.55 0.25
CA PRO A 63 -3.52 -10.23 1.54
C PRO A 63 -2.12 -10.73 1.93
N ALA A 64 -1.25 -11.09 0.97
CA ALA A 64 0.10 -11.56 1.26
C ALA A 64 0.98 -10.45 1.89
N LEU A 65 0.95 -9.24 1.33
CA LEU A 65 1.70 -8.10 1.87
C LEU A 65 1.21 -7.67 3.24
N MET A 66 -0.11 -7.72 3.45
CA MET A 66 -0.71 -7.49 4.76
C MET A 66 -0.25 -8.56 5.76
N ALA A 67 -0.24 -9.84 5.37
CA ALA A 67 0.19 -10.92 6.25
C ALA A 67 1.64 -10.74 6.74
N VAL A 68 2.57 -10.35 5.87
CA VAL A 68 3.95 -10.06 6.29
C VAL A 68 3.98 -8.86 7.23
N SER A 69 3.23 -7.80 6.93
CA SER A 69 3.17 -6.61 7.78
C SER A 69 2.66 -6.91 9.19
N LEU A 70 1.56 -7.67 9.28
CA LEU A 70 0.98 -8.06 10.57
C LEU A 70 1.80 -9.12 11.29
N ALA A 71 2.56 -9.95 10.58
CA ALA A 71 3.53 -10.86 11.19
C ALA A 71 4.63 -10.08 11.91
N VAL A 72 5.17 -9.02 11.29
CA VAL A 72 6.15 -8.15 11.95
C VAL A 72 5.54 -7.43 13.15
N MET A 73 4.33 -6.89 13.03
CA MET A 73 3.62 -6.29 14.18
C MET A 73 3.43 -7.28 15.32
N ALA A 74 2.98 -8.50 15.03
CA ALA A 74 2.77 -9.53 16.03
C ALA A 74 4.08 -9.92 16.76
N ILE A 75 5.22 -9.91 16.08
CA ILE A 75 6.54 -10.11 16.72
C ILE A 75 6.85 -8.94 17.66
N LEU A 76 6.74 -7.69 17.18
CA LEU A 76 7.01 -6.50 17.99
C LEU A 76 6.13 -6.44 19.24
N GLU A 77 4.86 -6.81 19.13
CA GLU A 77 3.92 -6.81 20.25
C GLU A 77 4.17 -7.96 21.24
N LYS A 78 4.30 -9.20 20.75
CA LYS A 78 4.37 -10.39 21.61
C LYS A 78 5.76 -10.67 22.17
N GLU A 79 6.82 -10.43 21.40
CA GLU A 79 8.21 -10.65 21.83
C GLU A 79 8.83 -9.35 22.36
N GLY A 80 8.57 -8.22 21.69
CA GLY A 80 9.13 -6.91 22.05
C GLY A 80 8.32 -6.13 23.08
N GLY A 81 7.11 -6.56 23.42
CA GLY A 81 6.21 -5.86 24.35
C GLY A 81 5.74 -4.51 23.83
N LEU A 82 5.83 -4.25 22.52
CA LEU A 82 5.39 -3.00 21.92
C LEU A 82 3.87 -2.83 22.06
N ASN A 83 3.44 -1.69 22.56
CA ASN A 83 2.05 -1.24 22.45
C ASN A 83 1.97 -0.12 21.42
N LEU A 84 1.32 -0.37 20.28
CA LEU A 84 1.26 0.58 19.17
C LEU A 84 0.66 1.94 19.59
N ALA A 85 -0.33 1.92 20.48
CA ALA A 85 -0.98 3.14 20.99
C ALA A 85 -0.02 4.08 21.75
N ASP A 86 1.01 3.51 22.39
CA ASP A 86 2.03 4.28 23.12
C ASP A 86 3.25 4.59 22.23
N ALA A 87 3.51 3.72 21.25
CA ALA A 87 4.72 3.75 20.44
C ALA A 87 4.61 4.61 19.17
N ALA A 88 3.41 4.93 18.69
CA ALA A 88 3.19 5.63 17.43
C ALA A 88 2.25 6.83 17.56
N LEU A 89 2.58 7.92 16.88
CA LEU A 89 1.65 9.04 16.71
C LEU A 89 0.59 8.75 15.66
N PHE A 90 1.00 8.06 14.59
CA PHE A 90 0.17 7.78 13.43
C PHE A 90 0.52 6.42 12.84
N VAL A 91 -0.45 5.83 12.13
CA VAL A 91 -0.21 4.77 11.15
C VAL A 91 -0.53 5.27 9.76
N ALA A 92 0.18 4.81 8.75
CA ALA A 92 -0.13 5.12 7.35
C ALA A 92 0.22 3.93 6.47
N GLY A 93 -0.46 3.73 5.36
CA GLY A 93 -0.09 2.66 4.45
C GLY A 93 -0.25 3.06 3.00
N HIS A 94 0.58 2.49 2.13
CA HIS A 94 0.53 2.79 0.71
C HIS A 94 -0.51 1.91 0.03
N SER A 95 -1.62 2.49 -0.44
CA SER A 95 -2.74 1.79 -1.07
C SER A 95 -3.28 0.65 -0.18
N LEU A 96 -3.09 -0.62 -0.55
CA LEU A 96 -3.49 -1.76 0.28
C LEU A 96 -2.92 -1.68 1.72
N GLY A 97 -1.77 -1.00 1.90
CA GLY A 97 -1.14 -0.82 3.20
C GLY A 97 -2.05 -0.12 4.21
N GLU A 98 -3.06 0.66 3.77
CA GLU A 98 -4.04 1.25 4.70
C GLU A 98 -4.82 0.18 5.47
N TYR A 99 -5.10 -0.97 4.85
CA TYR A 99 -5.75 -2.10 5.51
C TYR A 99 -4.81 -2.77 6.52
N SER A 100 -3.52 -2.89 6.18
CA SER A 100 -2.49 -3.36 7.12
C SER A 100 -2.35 -2.41 8.32
N ALA A 101 -2.35 -1.10 8.06
CA ALA A 101 -2.27 -0.07 9.08
C ALA A 101 -3.47 -0.10 10.03
N LEU A 102 -4.68 -0.21 9.47
CA LEU A 102 -5.92 -0.33 10.24
C LEU A 102 -5.97 -1.63 11.06
N ALA A 103 -5.56 -2.76 10.48
CA ALA A 103 -5.50 -4.02 11.21
C ALA A 103 -4.47 -3.97 12.35
N ALA A 104 -3.28 -3.39 12.13
CA ALA A 104 -2.28 -3.17 13.17
C ALA A 104 -2.80 -2.24 14.27
N ALA A 105 -3.58 -1.21 13.92
CA ALA A 105 -4.23 -0.32 14.87
C ALA A 105 -5.49 -0.91 15.54
N GLY A 106 -5.83 -2.17 15.25
CA GLY A 106 -6.97 -2.88 15.84
C GLY A 106 -8.34 -2.48 15.29
N ALA A 107 -8.38 -1.77 14.16
CA ALA A 107 -9.62 -1.38 13.49
C ALA A 107 -10.25 -2.54 12.69
N PHE A 108 -9.43 -3.49 12.23
CA PHE A 108 -9.86 -4.76 11.65
C PHE A 108 -9.21 -5.94 12.37
N THR A 109 -9.89 -7.09 12.37
CA THR A 109 -9.24 -8.36 12.71
C THR A 109 -8.37 -8.84 11.54
N ILE A 110 -7.36 -9.69 11.80
CA ILE A 110 -6.54 -10.29 10.74
C ILE A 110 -7.41 -11.03 9.70
N PRO A 111 -8.36 -11.92 10.11
CA PRO A 111 -9.22 -12.61 9.15
C PRO A 111 -10.07 -11.67 8.28
N ASP A 112 -10.62 -10.60 8.86
CA ASP A 112 -11.49 -9.68 8.10
C ASP A 112 -10.68 -8.82 7.16
N ALA A 113 -9.52 -8.32 7.58
CA ALA A 113 -8.58 -7.62 6.71
C ALA A 113 -8.13 -8.51 5.54
N ALA A 114 -7.85 -9.80 5.79
CA ALA A 114 -7.48 -10.75 4.74
C ALA A 114 -8.60 -10.92 3.70
N ARG A 115 -9.84 -11.12 4.16
CA ARG A 115 -11.02 -11.27 3.28
C ARG A 115 -11.34 -9.99 2.51
N LEU A 116 -11.23 -8.83 3.14
CA LEU A 116 -11.39 -7.53 2.48
C LEU A 116 -10.34 -7.33 1.40
N LEU A 117 -9.07 -7.63 1.67
CA LEU A 117 -7.99 -7.49 0.69
C LEU A 117 -8.07 -8.52 -0.44
N ARG A 118 -8.53 -9.74 -0.17
CA ARG A 118 -8.87 -10.71 -1.23
C ARG A 118 -9.97 -10.16 -2.13
N THR A 119 -11.06 -9.67 -1.53
CA THR A 119 -12.19 -9.07 -2.26
C THR A 119 -11.73 -7.87 -3.09
N ARG A 120 -10.95 -6.96 -2.50
CA ARG A 120 -10.36 -5.80 -3.17
C ARG A 120 -9.50 -6.21 -4.35
N GLY A 121 -8.61 -7.18 -4.15
CA GLY A 121 -7.73 -7.63 -5.21
C GLY A 121 -8.46 -8.29 -6.39
N GLN A 122 -9.48 -9.09 -6.10
CA GLN A 122 -10.35 -9.69 -7.14
C GLN A 122 -11.13 -8.63 -7.90
N ALA A 123 -11.74 -7.68 -7.19
CA ALA A 123 -12.52 -6.62 -7.78
C ALA A 123 -11.68 -5.71 -8.68
N MET A 124 -10.49 -5.29 -8.22
CA MET A 124 -9.58 -4.46 -9.00
C MET A 124 -9.05 -5.19 -10.24
N GLN A 125 -8.78 -6.49 -10.14
CA GLN A 125 -8.33 -7.29 -11.28
C GLN A 125 -9.44 -7.53 -12.32
N ALA A 126 -10.70 -7.60 -11.88
CA ALA A 126 -11.85 -7.79 -12.76
C ALA A 126 -12.43 -6.49 -13.33
N ALA A 127 -12.08 -5.32 -12.77
CA ALA A 127 -12.67 -4.04 -13.14
C ALA A 127 -12.42 -3.64 -14.61
N VAL A 128 -11.27 -4.05 -15.16
CA VAL A 128 -10.87 -3.72 -16.54
C VAL A 128 -10.38 -5.00 -17.23
N PRO A 129 -10.79 -5.29 -18.48
CA PRO A 129 -10.27 -6.44 -19.21
C PRO A 129 -8.73 -6.42 -19.32
N VAL A 130 -8.13 -7.60 -19.31
CA VAL A 130 -6.67 -7.76 -19.44
C VAL A 130 -6.17 -7.06 -20.71
N GLY A 131 -5.11 -6.25 -20.57
CA GLY A 131 -4.52 -5.49 -21.68
C GLY A 131 -5.36 -4.30 -22.15
N LYS A 132 -6.27 -3.78 -21.32
CA LYS A 132 -6.98 -2.52 -21.60
C LYS A 132 -6.52 -1.36 -20.74
N GLY A 133 -6.04 -1.65 -19.53
CA GLY A 133 -5.48 -0.65 -18.64
C GLY A 133 -4.01 -0.88 -18.35
N ALA A 134 -3.32 0.19 -17.94
CA ALA A 134 -1.92 0.14 -17.58
C ALA A 134 -1.58 1.15 -16.48
N MET A 135 -0.39 1.03 -15.92
CA MET A 135 0.22 2.04 -15.06
C MET A 135 1.68 2.25 -15.42
N ALA A 136 2.19 3.47 -15.25
CA ALA A 136 3.58 3.77 -15.54
C ALA A 136 4.19 4.74 -14.52
N ALA A 137 5.44 4.50 -14.17
CA ALA A 137 6.21 5.40 -13.32
C ALA A 137 6.96 6.43 -14.17
N ILE A 138 6.74 7.71 -13.85
CA ILE A 138 7.45 8.86 -14.43
C ILE A 138 8.42 9.39 -13.37
N LEU A 139 9.70 9.43 -13.73
CA LEU A 139 10.78 9.89 -12.87
C LEU A 139 11.40 11.17 -13.43
N GLY A 140 11.54 12.19 -12.59
CA GLY A 140 12.23 13.45 -12.91
C GLY A 140 11.33 14.63 -13.24
N LEU A 141 10.01 14.45 -13.27
CA LEU A 141 9.01 15.52 -13.37
C LEU A 141 8.24 15.64 -12.05
N ASP A 142 7.84 16.84 -11.68
CA ASP A 142 6.99 17.08 -10.51
C ASP A 142 5.55 16.63 -10.74
N PHE A 143 4.76 16.65 -9.68
CA PHE A 143 3.37 16.20 -9.72
C PHE A 143 2.51 17.01 -10.70
N ASP A 144 2.61 18.34 -10.66
CA ASP A 144 1.78 19.21 -11.48
C ASP A 144 2.06 19.02 -12.98
N ALA A 145 3.34 18.88 -13.37
CA ALA A 145 3.72 18.55 -14.74
C ALA A 145 3.18 17.18 -15.16
N VAL A 146 3.24 16.18 -14.28
CA VAL A 146 2.72 14.83 -14.58
C VAL A 146 1.19 14.79 -14.63
N ALA A 147 0.50 15.57 -13.79
CA ALA A 147 -0.95 15.69 -13.84
C ALA A 147 -1.40 16.37 -15.14
N ALA A 148 -0.71 17.45 -15.55
CA ALA A 148 -1.00 18.14 -16.80
C ALA A 148 -0.75 17.25 -18.02
N LEU A 149 0.36 16.52 -18.07
CA LEU A 149 0.63 15.60 -19.20
C LEU A 149 -0.32 14.41 -19.22
N ALA A 150 -0.77 13.91 -18.06
CA ALA A 150 -1.76 12.83 -18.00
C ALA A 150 -3.11 13.31 -18.57
N ALA A 151 -3.52 14.54 -18.23
CA ALA A 151 -4.72 15.16 -18.80
C ALA A 151 -4.59 15.39 -20.32
N GLU A 152 -3.41 15.80 -20.81
CA GLU A 152 -3.13 15.91 -22.24
C GLU A 152 -3.17 14.54 -22.93
N ALA A 153 -2.57 13.51 -22.32
CA ALA A 153 -2.51 12.15 -22.84
C ALA A 153 -3.87 11.44 -22.87
N ALA A 154 -4.80 11.84 -22.00
CA ALA A 154 -6.11 11.23 -21.88
C ALA A 154 -6.86 11.24 -23.22
N GLU A 155 -6.95 12.40 -23.88
CA GLU A 155 -7.83 12.57 -25.05
C GLU A 155 -9.25 12.09 -24.73
N ASP A 156 -9.75 11.07 -25.45
CA ASP A 156 -11.06 10.42 -25.20
C ASP A 156 -10.96 9.21 -24.24
N ASP A 157 -9.74 8.82 -23.83
CA ASP A 157 -9.45 7.73 -22.89
C ASP A 157 -9.26 8.25 -21.44
N VAL A 158 -9.09 7.36 -20.47
CA VAL A 158 -8.71 7.72 -19.09
C VAL A 158 -7.19 7.74 -18.94
N CYS A 159 -6.64 8.82 -18.39
CA CYS A 159 -5.28 8.86 -17.84
C CYS A 159 -5.23 9.86 -16.66
N THR A 160 -4.68 9.44 -15.53
CA THR A 160 -4.54 10.28 -14.34
C THR A 160 -3.21 10.05 -13.65
N ALA A 161 -2.75 11.03 -12.85
CA ALA A 161 -1.68 10.85 -11.90
C ALA A 161 -2.22 10.09 -10.66
N ALA A 162 -1.98 8.79 -10.63
CA ALA A 162 -2.49 7.85 -9.63
C ALA A 162 -1.72 7.88 -8.30
N ASN A 163 -0.41 8.08 -8.32
CA ASN A 163 0.38 8.15 -7.08
C ASN A 163 1.36 9.31 -7.12
N ASP A 164 1.32 10.17 -6.10
CA ASP A 164 2.38 11.11 -5.78
C ASP A 164 3.29 10.50 -4.71
N ASN A 165 4.35 9.81 -5.15
CA ASN A 165 5.16 8.97 -4.27
C ASN A 165 6.31 9.72 -3.61
N ALA A 166 6.97 10.61 -4.35
CA ALA A 166 8.08 11.43 -3.86
C ALA A 166 8.34 12.55 -4.88
N PRO A 167 9.09 13.61 -4.50
CA PRO A 167 9.53 14.61 -5.47
C PRO A 167 10.20 13.96 -6.68
N GLY A 168 9.66 14.21 -7.87
CA GLY A 168 10.18 13.62 -9.09
C GLY A 168 9.85 12.14 -9.29
N GLN A 169 8.86 11.57 -8.59
CA GLN A 169 8.38 10.20 -8.79
C GLN A 169 6.86 10.13 -8.68
N VAL A 170 6.21 10.09 -9.85
CA VAL A 170 4.75 10.04 -9.97
C VAL A 170 4.38 8.81 -10.80
N VAL A 171 3.27 8.16 -10.45
CA VAL A 171 2.72 7.06 -11.24
C VAL A 171 1.47 7.53 -11.95
N VAL A 172 1.38 7.29 -13.26
CA VAL A 172 0.16 7.50 -14.05
C VAL A 172 -0.58 6.18 -14.23
N SER A 173 -1.90 6.26 -14.39
CA SER A 173 -2.80 5.11 -14.52
C SER A 173 -3.99 5.43 -15.42
N GLY A 174 -4.48 4.44 -16.16
CA GLY A 174 -5.63 4.60 -17.04
C GLY A 174 -5.63 3.57 -18.17
N ASP A 175 -6.25 3.92 -19.30
CA ASP A 175 -6.22 3.09 -20.50
C ASP A 175 -4.79 2.94 -21.02
N GLU A 176 -4.46 1.75 -21.54
CA GLU A 176 -3.09 1.43 -21.99
C GLU A 176 -2.57 2.40 -23.05
N ALA A 177 -3.45 2.81 -23.99
CA ALA A 177 -3.10 3.76 -25.04
C ALA A 177 -2.77 5.14 -24.48
N ALA A 178 -3.58 5.65 -23.55
CA ALA A 178 -3.39 6.94 -22.90
C ALA A 178 -2.13 6.96 -22.02
N VAL A 179 -1.91 5.90 -21.23
CA VAL A 179 -0.67 5.75 -20.45
C VAL A 179 0.54 5.74 -21.39
N THR A 180 0.48 5.02 -22.51
CA THR A 180 1.58 5.00 -23.49
C THR A 180 1.86 6.39 -24.07
N ARG A 181 0.83 7.18 -24.39
CA ARG A 181 0.98 8.60 -24.78
C ARG A 181 1.64 9.41 -23.67
N ALA A 182 1.23 9.22 -22.41
CA ALA A 182 1.81 9.90 -21.26
C ALA A 182 3.32 9.61 -21.10
N LEU A 183 3.80 8.38 -21.34
CA LEU A 183 5.26 8.10 -21.33
C LEU A 183 6.01 8.88 -22.41
N ALA A 184 5.43 8.98 -23.61
CA ALA A 184 6.04 9.71 -24.72
C ALA A 184 6.11 11.21 -24.44
N LEU A 185 5.01 11.81 -23.96
CA LEU A 185 4.96 13.20 -23.53
C LEU A 185 5.94 13.49 -22.39
N ALA A 186 5.99 12.64 -21.37
CA ALA A 186 6.92 12.79 -20.26
C ALA A 186 8.38 12.76 -20.73
N SER A 187 8.73 11.85 -21.65
CA SER A 187 10.08 11.77 -22.22
C SER A 187 10.43 13.02 -23.04
N ALA A 188 9.48 13.56 -23.82
CA ALA A 188 9.66 14.80 -24.56
C ALA A 188 9.82 16.03 -23.65
N GLN A 189 9.18 16.04 -22.49
CA GLN A 189 9.29 17.09 -21.47
C GLN A 189 10.51 16.92 -20.53
N GLY A 190 11.40 15.96 -20.80
CA GLY A 190 12.66 15.80 -20.08
C GLY A 190 12.57 14.94 -18.82
N ALA A 191 11.56 14.07 -18.70
CA ALA A 191 11.56 13.04 -17.67
C ALA A 191 12.84 12.20 -17.78
N ARG A 192 13.50 11.97 -16.64
CA ARG A 192 14.71 11.14 -16.56
C ARG A 192 14.44 9.71 -17.01
N ARG A 193 13.29 9.15 -16.62
CA ARG A 193 12.81 7.81 -17.00
C ARG A 193 11.28 7.81 -17.03
N ALA A 194 10.69 7.09 -17.97
CA ALA A 194 9.26 6.78 -18.01
C ALA A 194 9.10 5.29 -18.32
N ILE A 195 8.46 4.53 -17.42
CA ILE A 195 8.51 3.05 -17.44
C ILE A 195 7.16 2.45 -17.15
N MET A 196 6.72 1.52 -17.99
CA MET A 196 5.52 0.72 -17.76
C MET A 196 5.71 -0.20 -16.55
N LEU A 197 4.73 -0.24 -15.67
CA LEU A 197 4.77 -1.08 -14.48
C LEU A 197 4.19 -2.47 -14.79
N PRO A 198 4.78 -3.55 -14.25
CA PRO A 198 4.26 -4.92 -14.42
C PRO A 198 3.08 -5.15 -13.46
N VAL A 199 1.98 -4.43 -13.68
CA VAL A 199 0.74 -4.53 -12.89
C VAL A 199 -0.38 -5.13 -13.72
N SER A 200 -1.38 -5.71 -13.05
CA SER A 200 -2.48 -6.42 -13.72
C SER A 200 -3.64 -5.51 -14.15
N ALA A 201 -3.70 -4.26 -13.68
CA ALA A 201 -4.84 -3.36 -13.89
C ALA A 201 -4.45 -1.88 -13.65
N PRO A 202 -5.27 -0.91 -14.13
CA PRO A 202 -5.01 0.51 -13.96
C PRO A 202 -5.55 1.02 -12.61
N PHE A 203 -4.81 0.77 -11.53
CA PHE A 203 -5.24 1.14 -10.19
C PHE A 203 -5.32 2.65 -9.96
N HIS A 204 -6.15 3.12 -9.03
CA HIS A 204 -6.23 4.53 -8.63
C HIS A 204 -6.57 5.48 -9.79
N CYS A 205 -7.51 5.06 -10.63
CA CYS A 205 -8.12 5.91 -11.66
C CYS A 205 -9.62 5.61 -11.80
N ALA A 206 -10.32 6.41 -12.61
CA ALA A 206 -11.77 6.28 -12.82
C ALA A 206 -12.21 4.90 -13.33
N LEU A 207 -11.33 4.17 -14.03
CA LEU A 207 -11.62 2.81 -14.51
C LEU A 207 -11.81 1.79 -13.38
N MET A 208 -11.40 2.12 -12.15
CA MET A 208 -11.61 1.27 -10.97
C MET A 208 -12.98 1.46 -10.29
N ALA A 209 -13.89 2.26 -10.85
CA ALA A 209 -15.22 2.46 -10.28
C ALA A 209 -15.97 1.15 -9.98
N PRO A 210 -15.97 0.12 -10.85
CA PRO A 210 -16.59 -1.17 -10.52
C PRO A 210 -15.98 -1.84 -9.28
N ALA A 211 -14.67 -1.68 -9.06
CA ALA A 211 -14.01 -2.22 -7.87
C ALA A 211 -14.38 -1.41 -6.61
N ALA A 212 -14.56 -0.09 -6.75
CA ALA A 212 -15.03 0.75 -5.66
C ALA A 212 -16.44 0.35 -5.20
N ASP A 213 -17.36 0.04 -6.12
CA ASP A 213 -18.71 -0.44 -5.79
C ASP A 213 -18.68 -1.76 -5.01
N VAL A 214 -17.83 -2.70 -5.41
CA VAL A 214 -17.63 -3.97 -4.68
C VAL A 214 -17.09 -3.69 -3.28
N MET A 215 -16.11 -2.79 -3.15
CA MET A 215 -15.52 -2.45 -1.86
C MET A 215 -16.49 -1.69 -0.95
N ALA A 216 -17.36 -0.83 -1.50
CA ALA A 216 -18.39 -0.16 -0.72
C ALA A 216 -19.33 -1.16 -0.06
N ASN A 217 -19.75 -2.21 -0.79
CA ASN A 217 -20.58 -3.28 -0.24
C ASN A 217 -19.81 -4.12 0.79
N ALA A 218 -18.59 -4.54 0.48
CA ALA A 218 -17.78 -5.36 1.38
C ALA A 218 -17.45 -4.63 2.69
N LEU A 219 -17.10 -3.35 2.60
CA LEU A 219 -16.82 -2.52 3.76
C LEU A 219 -18.09 -2.30 4.58
N LYS A 220 -19.25 -2.02 3.97
CA LYS A 220 -20.50 -1.83 4.71
C LYS A 220 -20.82 -2.97 5.69
N GLU A 221 -20.50 -4.21 5.31
CA GLU A 221 -20.72 -5.42 6.12
C GLU A 221 -19.55 -5.72 7.09
N ALA A 222 -18.42 -5.03 6.94
CA ALA A 222 -17.24 -5.25 7.77
C ALA A 222 -17.34 -4.49 9.11
N ASP A 223 -17.03 -5.20 10.19
CA ASP A 223 -16.83 -4.65 11.52
C ASP A 223 -15.53 -3.83 11.53
N LEU A 224 -15.68 -2.53 11.33
CA LEU A 224 -14.60 -1.54 11.39
C LEU A 224 -14.70 -0.76 12.70
N LEU A 225 -13.69 -0.90 13.55
CA LEU A 225 -13.58 -0.18 14.82
C LEU A 225 -12.75 1.10 14.65
N ALA A 226 -12.88 2.02 15.60
CA ALA A 226 -11.98 3.17 15.67
C ALA A 226 -10.54 2.67 15.91
N PRO A 227 -9.55 3.09 15.11
CA PRO A 227 -8.19 2.65 15.27
C PRO A 227 -7.60 3.24 16.56
N LYS A 228 -6.78 2.44 17.27
CA LYS A 228 -6.09 2.90 18.50
C LYS A 228 -5.10 4.02 18.25
N VAL A 229 -4.64 4.16 17.01
CA VAL A 229 -3.73 5.19 16.52
C VAL A 229 -4.31 5.76 15.22
N PRO A 230 -4.44 7.09 15.04
CA PRO A 230 -5.06 7.65 13.85
C PRO A 230 -4.36 7.23 12.55
N LEU A 231 -5.14 6.95 11.52
CA LEU A 231 -4.69 6.64 10.17
C LEU A 231 -4.43 7.94 9.39
N VAL A 232 -3.25 8.11 8.79
CA VAL A 232 -3.03 9.16 7.79
C VAL A 232 -3.51 8.66 6.44
N ALA A 233 -4.75 9.02 6.10
CA ALA A 233 -5.46 8.42 4.97
C ALA A 233 -4.93 8.91 3.61
N ASN A 234 -4.84 8.02 2.63
CA ASN A 234 -4.23 8.28 1.31
C ASN A 234 -4.92 9.38 0.52
N ILE A 235 -6.25 9.44 0.57
CA ILE A 235 -7.06 10.47 -0.14
C ILE A 235 -6.94 11.84 0.53
N LYS A 236 -6.84 11.88 1.86
CA LYS A 236 -6.87 13.13 2.64
C LYS A 236 -5.47 13.70 2.90
N ALA A 237 -4.46 12.83 2.99
CA ALA A 237 -3.11 13.14 3.44
C ALA A 237 -3.06 13.76 4.86
N SER A 238 -3.99 13.36 5.73
CA SER A 238 -4.04 13.77 7.13
C SER A 238 -4.64 12.68 8.00
N ALA A 239 -4.47 12.80 9.33
CA ALA A 239 -5.04 11.87 10.29
C ALA A 239 -6.59 11.81 10.24
N VAL A 240 -7.11 10.59 10.39
CA VAL A 240 -8.52 10.23 10.61
C VAL A 240 -8.60 9.07 11.61
N ASP A 241 -9.62 9.10 12.45
CA ASP A 241 -9.91 8.07 13.46
C ASP A 241 -11.40 7.69 13.52
N ASP A 242 -12.27 8.44 12.85
CA ASP A 242 -13.69 8.12 12.73
C ASP A 242 -13.90 6.93 11.76
N PRO A 243 -14.50 5.81 12.22
CA PRO A 243 -14.73 4.63 11.40
C PRO A 243 -15.56 4.88 10.13
N ASP A 244 -16.56 5.77 10.21
CA ASP A 244 -17.43 6.06 9.07
C ASP A 244 -16.68 6.88 8.01
N GLU A 245 -15.90 7.90 8.43
CA GLU A 245 -15.00 8.62 7.53
C GLU A 245 -13.96 7.68 6.89
N ILE A 246 -13.32 6.82 7.69
CA ILE A 246 -12.35 5.83 7.18
C ILE A 246 -13.00 4.94 6.13
N ARG A 247 -14.22 4.47 6.36
CA ARG A 247 -14.96 3.62 5.43
C ARG A 247 -15.17 4.30 4.09
N THR A 248 -15.60 5.55 4.09
CA THR A 248 -15.75 6.35 2.86
C THR A 248 -14.41 6.54 2.16
N LEU A 249 -13.36 6.90 2.90
CA LEU A 249 -12.04 7.14 2.32
C LEU A 249 -11.43 5.88 1.70
N LEU A 250 -11.65 4.69 2.28
CA LEU A 250 -11.18 3.43 1.71
C LEU A 250 -11.87 3.08 0.38
N VAL A 251 -13.12 3.48 0.18
CA VAL A 251 -13.84 3.33 -1.09
C VAL A 251 -13.30 4.33 -2.11
N ASP A 252 -13.21 5.61 -1.73
CA ASP A 252 -12.70 6.68 -2.58
C ASP A 252 -11.26 6.38 -3.05
N GLN A 253 -10.45 5.79 -2.16
CA GLN A 253 -9.07 5.38 -2.43
C GLN A 253 -8.92 4.40 -3.60
N VAL A 254 -9.95 3.61 -3.93
CA VAL A 254 -9.88 2.65 -5.04
C VAL A 254 -9.74 3.37 -6.40
N THR A 255 -10.35 4.54 -6.55
CA THR A 255 -10.33 5.35 -7.78
C THR A 255 -9.51 6.62 -7.67
N GLY A 256 -9.27 7.10 -6.46
CA GLY A 256 -8.53 8.33 -6.19
C GLY A 256 -7.03 8.14 -6.01
N MET A 257 -6.34 9.28 -6.01
CA MET A 257 -4.88 9.34 -5.93
C MET A 257 -4.35 8.91 -4.55
N VAL A 258 -3.24 8.17 -4.54
CA VAL A 258 -2.44 7.94 -3.34
C VAL A 258 -1.51 9.13 -3.12
N ARG A 259 -1.82 9.98 -2.14
CA ARG A 259 -1.09 11.22 -1.80
C ARG A 259 0.10 10.96 -0.87
N TRP A 260 0.94 9.98 -1.21
CA TRP A 260 1.97 9.47 -0.28
C TRP A 260 2.99 10.52 0.14
N ARG A 261 3.50 11.32 -0.81
CA ARG A 261 4.43 12.42 -0.52
C ARG A 261 3.82 13.40 0.48
N GLU A 262 2.57 13.80 0.27
CA GLU A 262 1.85 14.71 1.16
C GLU A 262 1.62 14.06 2.53
N SER A 263 1.24 12.78 2.61
CA SER A 263 1.07 12.07 3.88
C SER A 263 2.36 12.05 4.71
N VAL A 264 3.52 11.83 4.08
CA VAL A 264 4.83 11.83 4.77
C VAL A 264 5.20 13.22 5.28
N LEU A 265 5.02 14.25 4.45
CA LEU A 265 5.29 15.63 4.85
C LEU A 265 4.35 16.08 5.98
N TRP A 266 3.06 15.73 5.88
CA TRP A 266 2.08 16.01 6.92
C TRP A 266 2.45 15.34 8.24
N MET A 267 2.85 14.06 8.21
CA MET A 267 3.32 13.36 9.42
C MET A 267 4.51 14.09 10.07
N LYS A 268 5.49 14.53 9.28
CA LYS A 268 6.64 15.32 9.77
C LYS A 268 6.19 16.62 10.43
N GLU A 269 5.33 17.38 9.75
CA GLU A 269 4.77 18.64 10.26
C GLU A 269 3.98 18.45 11.56
N ASN A 270 3.43 17.25 11.77
CA ASN A 270 2.71 16.84 12.98
C ASN A 270 3.60 16.07 13.98
N GLY A 271 4.92 16.25 13.90
CA GLY A 271 5.86 15.86 14.94
C GLY A 271 6.43 14.46 14.82
N VAL A 272 6.21 13.75 13.72
CA VAL A 272 6.91 12.48 13.44
C VAL A 272 8.36 12.78 13.07
N GLU A 273 9.29 12.10 13.75
CA GLU A 273 10.73 12.20 13.55
C GLU A 273 11.28 10.96 12.82
N ARG A 274 10.61 9.81 12.99
CA ARG A 274 11.00 8.51 12.41
C ARG A 274 9.82 7.78 11.80
N LEU A 275 10.05 7.20 10.63
CA LEU A 275 9.14 6.29 9.96
C LEU A 275 9.66 4.86 10.10
N VAL A 276 8.79 3.96 10.56
CA VAL A 276 9.07 2.53 10.70
C VAL A 276 8.28 1.79 9.62
N GLU A 277 8.95 1.37 8.55
CA GLU A 277 8.35 0.55 7.50
C GLU A 277 8.24 -0.90 7.98
N VAL A 278 7.01 -1.37 8.14
CA VAL A 278 6.69 -2.68 8.69
C VAL A 278 6.15 -3.58 7.60
N GLY A 279 6.92 -4.59 7.21
CA GLY A 279 6.49 -5.59 6.23
C GLY A 279 7.55 -5.96 5.21
N ALA A 280 7.12 -6.34 4.00
CA ALA A 280 8.03 -6.77 2.96
C ALA A 280 8.74 -5.60 2.27
N GLY A 281 10.04 -5.75 2.02
CA GLY A 281 10.84 -4.79 1.27
C GLY A 281 11.20 -3.53 2.06
N LYS A 282 11.67 -2.52 1.32
CA LYS A 282 12.18 -1.25 1.87
C LYS A 282 11.80 -0.05 0.99
N VAL A 283 10.68 -0.17 0.28
CA VAL A 283 10.26 0.78 -0.74
C VAL A 283 9.92 2.11 -0.08
N LEU A 284 9.10 2.10 0.97
CA LEU A 284 8.63 3.31 1.62
C LEU A 284 9.75 4.02 2.38
N SER A 285 10.69 3.28 2.99
CA SER A 285 11.89 3.83 3.60
C SER A 285 12.80 4.51 2.56
N GLY A 286 12.84 3.98 1.34
CA GLY A 286 13.52 4.61 0.21
C GLY A 286 12.82 5.90 -0.25
N LEU A 287 11.49 5.91 -0.27
CA LEU A 287 10.68 7.10 -0.60
C LEU A 287 10.81 8.18 0.49
N ALA A 288 10.72 7.80 1.76
CA ALA A 288 10.85 8.71 2.90
C ALA A 288 12.12 9.56 2.81
N ARG A 289 13.28 8.93 2.60
CA ARG A 289 14.58 9.64 2.44
C ARG A 289 14.64 10.57 1.22
N ARG A 290 13.83 10.32 0.20
CA ARG A 290 13.71 11.20 -0.97
C ARG A 290 12.76 12.37 -0.74
N ILE A 291 11.68 12.13 0.00
CA ILE A 291 10.69 13.14 0.36
C ILE A 291 11.33 14.15 1.31
N ASP A 292 11.99 13.66 2.36
CA ASP A 292 12.63 14.51 3.36
C ASP A 292 13.86 13.81 3.97
N LYS A 293 15.01 14.49 3.93
CA LYS A 293 16.28 13.92 4.41
C LYS A 293 16.45 13.98 5.92
N GLU A 294 15.62 14.76 6.61
CA GLU A 294 15.67 14.89 8.07
C GLU A 294 14.83 13.82 8.77
N LEU A 295 13.87 13.21 8.06
CA LEU A 295 13.13 12.06 8.57
C LEU A 295 14.03 10.82 8.63
N GLU A 296 14.11 10.22 9.80
CA GLU A 296 14.67 8.88 9.93
C GLU A 296 13.70 7.87 9.31
N ALA A 297 14.22 6.86 8.61
CA ALA A 297 13.42 5.77 8.08
C ALA A 297 14.13 4.43 8.28
N VAL A 298 13.46 3.50 8.95
CA VAL A 298 13.92 2.12 9.15
C VAL A 298 12.92 1.14 8.55
N ALA A 299 13.42 0.08 7.93
CA ALA A 299 12.59 -1.03 7.44
C ALA A 299 12.81 -2.24 8.35
N LEU A 300 11.71 -2.92 8.68
CA LEU A 300 11.67 -4.12 9.50
C LEU A 300 11.14 -5.27 8.64
N ASN A 301 12.04 -5.98 7.97
CA ASN A 301 11.72 -7.04 7.02
C ASN A 301 12.45 -8.36 7.28
N THR A 302 13.48 -8.40 8.14
CA THR A 302 14.18 -9.64 8.57
C THR A 302 14.14 -9.84 10.09
N PRO A 303 14.38 -11.07 10.58
CA PRO A 303 14.54 -11.31 12.02
C PRO A 303 15.57 -10.39 12.69
N GLU A 304 16.72 -10.19 12.05
CA GLU A 304 17.81 -9.38 12.61
C GLU A 304 17.44 -7.90 12.72
N GLU A 305 16.71 -7.37 11.74
CA GLU A 305 16.23 -5.98 11.78
C GLU A 305 15.20 -5.77 12.89
N ILE A 306 14.32 -6.75 13.10
CA ILE A 306 13.30 -6.71 14.16
C ILE A 306 13.97 -6.84 15.54
N GLU A 307 14.88 -7.79 15.72
CA GLU A 307 15.66 -7.96 16.96
C GLU A 307 16.49 -6.72 17.30
N ALA A 308 17.08 -6.05 16.31
CA ALA A 308 17.83 -4.82 16.53
C ALA A 308 16.93 -3.61 16.84
N PHE A 309 15.63 -3.68 16.51
CA PHE A 309 14.67 -2.62 16.78
C PHE A 309 14.04 -2.71 18.17
N MET A 310 13.86 -3.94 18.69
CA MET A 310 13.37 -4.22 20.04
C MET A 310 14.40 -3.86 21.12
#